data_AF-A0A7T7HDY1-F1
#
_entry.id   AF-A0A7T7HDY1-F1
#
_cell.length_a   1.000
_cell.length_b   1.000
_cell.length_c   1.000
_cell.angle_alpha   90.00
_cell.angle_beta   90.00
_cell.angle_gamma   90.00
#
_symmetry.space_group_name_H-M   'P 1'
#
loop_
_entity.id
_entity.type
_entity.pdbx_description
1 polymer ?
#
loop_
_entity_poly.entity_id
_entity_poly.type
_entity_poly.pdbx_seq_one_letter_code
_entity_poly.pdbx_strand_id
1 'polypeptide(L)'
;MGDKIKELESILSELEIKTNKREKKLIILYILIEIVFTLLLVLYHFVINKNADSFNSFIHITLPILTSLLMLPLILDFFTGLSVLQNKQKRLVDEINYLKNIQKRTFYGEIHLITGEKVEGVFIKPFFDSDPYFDKQNRTEYFKDKIISVKKIDNYEK
;
A
#
# COMPACT_ATOMS: atom_id res chain seq x y z
N MET A 1 4.66 -19.67 15.13
CA MET A 1 5.60 -18.82 14.37
C MET A 1 5.80 -19.33 12.93
N GLY A 2 5.94 -20.64 12.70
CA GLY A 2 6.09 -21.22 11.35
C GLY A 2 4.93 -20.98 10.38
N ASP A 3 3.68 -20.95 10.87
CA ASP A 3 2.50 -20.77 10.00
C ASP A 3 2.40 -19.35 9.42
N LYS A 4 2.80 -18.33 10.19
CA LYS A 4 2.82 -16.93 9.72
C LYS A 4 3.89 -16.68 8.64
N ILE A 5 4.99 -17.43 8.67
CA ILE A 5 6.06 -17.31 7.66
C ILE A 5 5.59 -17.91 6.33
N LYS A 6 4.95 -19.08 6.36
CA LYS A 6 4.36 -19.70 5.16
C LYS A 6 3.27 -18.85 4.53
N GLU A 7 2.45 -18.19 5.34
CA GLU A 7 1.43 -17.25 4.87
C GLU A 7 2.06 -16.02 4.18
N LEU A 8 3.14 -15.47 4.76
CA LEU A 8 3.89 -14.37 4.17
C LEU A 8 4.57 -14.75 2.84
N GLU A 9 5.18 -15.93 2.76
CA GLU A 9 5.79 -16.46 1.52
C GLU A 9 4.74 -16.66 0.42
N SER A 10 3.55 -17.19 0.78
CA SER A 10 2.43 -17.34 -0.14
C SER A 10 1.99 -15.98 -0.70
N ILE A 11 1.80 -14.98 0.16
CA ILE A 11 1.41 -13.62 -0.24
C ILE A 11 2.47 -12.98 -1.13
N LEU A 12 3.76 -13.16 -0.80
CA LEU A 12 4.88 -12.65 -1.61
C LEU A 12 4.90 -13.27 -3.01
N SER A 13 4.72 -14.58 -3.11
CA SER A 13 4.68 -15.28 -4.40
C SER A 13 3.48 -14.86 -5.27
N GLU A 14 2.31 -14.69 -4.67
CA GLU A 14 1.12 -14.20 -5.37
C GLU A 14 1.32 -12.76 -5.86
N LEU A 15 1.92 -11.90 -5.04
CA LEU A 15 2.24 -10.52 -5.41
C LEU A 15 3.21 -10.47 -6.59
N GLU A 16 4.24 -11.30 -6.59
CA GLU A 16 5.24 -11.37 -7.67
C GLU A 16 4.58 -11.81 -9.01
N ILE A 17 3.74 -12.84 -8.98
CA ILE A 17 2.99 -13.31 -10.16
C ILE A 17 2.03 -12.24 -10.68
N LYS A 18 1.32 -11.54 -9.78
CA LYS A 18 0.36 -10.49 -10.15
C LYS A 18 1.05 -9.27 -10.76
N THR A 19 2.23 -8.92 -10.23
CA THR A 19 3.05 -7.80 -10.72
C THR A 19 3.54 -8.10 -12.13
N ASN A 20 4.09 -9.29 -12.37
CA ASN A 20 4.55 -9.73 -13.69
C ASN A 20 3.41 -9.78 -14.74
N LYS A 21 2.20 -10.22 -14.32
CA LYS A 21 1.01 -10.21 -15.20
C LYS A 21 0.52 -8.79 -15.53
N ARG A 22 0.63 -7.84 -14.59
CA ARG A 22 0.26 -6.43 -14.80
C ARG A 22 1.25 -5.73 -15.73
N GLU A 23 2.54 -5.96 -15.55
CA GLU A 23 3.60 -5.44 -16.42
C GLU A 23 3.41 -5.90 -17.87
N LYS A 24 3.17 -7.20 -18.09
CA LYS A 24 2.85 -7.73 -19.44
C LYS A 24 1.64 -7.06 -20.08
N LYS A 25 0.57 -6.79 -19.30
CA LYS A 25 -0.62 -6.08 -19.80
C LYS A 25 -0.31 -4.62 -20.16
N LEU A 26 0.51 -3.93 -19.38
CA LEU A 26 0.92 -2.55 -19.67
C LEU A 26 1.77 -2.46 -20.92
N ILE A 27 2.70 -3.41 -21.12
CA ILE A 27 3.51 -3.50 -22.34
C ILE A 27 2.61 -3.72 -23.57
N ILE A 28 1.65 -4.65 -23.50
CA ILE A 28 0.70 -4.90 -24.60
C ILE A 28 -0.15 -3.66 -24.89
N LEU A 29 -0.65 -2.98 -23.85
CA LEU A 29 -1.44 -1.75 -24.00
C LEU A 29 -0.62 -0.63 -24.65
N TYR A 30 0.64 -0.47 -24.24
CA TYR A 30 1.55 0.49 -24.83
C TYR A 30 1.80 0.20 -26.32
N ILE A 31 2.06 -1.06 -26.69
CA ILE A 31 2.22 -1.48 -28.09
C ILE A 31 0.97 -1.15 -28.91
N LEU A 32 -0.24 -1.37 -28.36
CA LEU A 32 -1.48 -1.02 -29.03
C LEU A 32 -1.63 0.50 -29.26
N ILE A 33 -1.30 1.32 -28.25
CA ILE A 33 -1.32 2.79 -28.37
C ILE A 33 -0.31 3.26 -29.42
N GLU A 34 0.90 2.68 -29.43
CA GLU A 34 1.95 2.94 -30.41
C GLU A 34 1.50 2.67 -31.85
N ILE A 35 0.86 1.52 -32.07
CA ILE A 35 0.35 1.14 -33.39
C ILE A 35 -0.69 2.17 -33.87
N VAL A 36 -1.64 2.54 -32.99
CA VAL A 36 -2.68 3.52 -33.32
C VAL A 36 -2.06 4.89 -33.61
N PHE A 37 -1.08 5.32 -32.82
CA PHE A 37 -0.41 6.60 -33.00
C PHE A 37 0.40 6.64 -34.30
N THR A 38 1.10 5.55 -34.62
CA THR A 38 1.85 5.39 -35.88
C THR A 38 0.90 5.43 -37.08
N LEU A 39 -0.25 4.75 -37.01
CA LEU A 39 -1.28 4.80 -38.05
C LEU A 39 -1.83 6.21 -38.24
N LEU A 40 -2.10 6.94 -37.15
CA LEU A 40 -2.53 8.34 -37.20
C LEU A 40 -1.46 9.25 -37.83
N LEU A 41 -0.20 9.03 -37.52
CA LEU A 41 0.92 9.77 -38.14
C LEU A 41 1.03 9.48 -39.64
N VAL A 42 0.89 8.22 -40.06
CA VAL A 42 0.89 7.84 -41.48
C VAL A 42 -0.30 8.46 -42.21
N LEU A 43 -1.50 8.48 -41.61
CA LEU A 43 -2.67 9.13 -42.18
C LEU A 43 -2.50 10.65 -42.26
N TYR A 44 -2.04 11.28 -41.18
CA TYR A 44 -1.71 12.71 -41.14
C TYR A 44 -0.72 13.07 -42.25
N HIS A 45 0.31 12.23 -42.41
CA HIS A 45 1.29 12.36 -43.45
C HIS A 45 0.68 12.29 -44.85
N PHE A 46 -0.15 11.29 -45.12
CA PHE A 46 -0.82 11.12 -46.42
C PHE A 46 -1.78 12.28 -46.74
N VAL A 47 -2.44 12.84 -45.72
CA VAL A 47 -3.39 13.97 -45.88
C VAL A 47 -2.68 15.29 -46.15
N ILE A 48 -1.53 15.55 -45.50
CA ILE A 48 -0.83 16.84 -45.57
C ILE A 48 0.28 16.87 -46.63
N ASN A 49 0.95 15.76 -46.90
CA ASN A 49 2.11 15.72 -47.81
C ASN A 49 1.78 15.40 -49.26
N LYS A 50 0.85 16.15 -49.87
CA LYS A 50 0.77 16.15 -51.35
C LYS A 50 1.96 16.84 -52.02
N ASN A 51 2.72 17.70 -51.30
CA ASN A 51 3.77 18.55 -51.85
C ASN A 51 5.11 18.54 -51.07
N ALA A 52 5.32 17.62 -50.14
CA ALA A 52 6.48 17.69 -49.25
C ALA A 52 7.65 16.80 -49.68
N ASP A 53 8.86 17.31 -49.47
CA ASP A 53 10.12 16.62 -49.74
C ASP A 53 10.25 15.30 -48.98
N SER A 54 10.82 14.30 -49.66
CA SER A 54 11.06 12.94 -49.16
C SER A 54 11.82 12.91 -47.81
N PHE A 55 12.67 13.90 -47.56
CA PHE A 55 13.42 14.04 -46.31
C PHE A 55 12.55 14.48 -45.12
N ASN A 56 11.67 15.47 -45.31
CA ASN A 56 10.70 15.85 -44.26
C ASN A 56 9.75 14.69 -43.95
N SER A 57 9.37 13.95 -44.99
CA SER A 57 8.56 12.76 -44.85
C SER A 57 9.22 11.66 -44.03
N PHE A 58 10.51 11.44 -44.23
CA PHE A 58 11.30 10.52 -43.43
C PHE A 58 11.37 10.94 -41.95
N ILE A 59 11.62 12.23 -41.67
CA ILE A 59 11.70 12.75 -40.29
C ILE A 59 10.36 12.61 -39.57
N HIS A 60 9.25 12.96 -40.21
CA HIS A 60 7.93 12.89 -39.58
C HIS A 60 7.48 11.47 -39.22
N ILE A 61 8.00 10.44 -39.91
CA ILE A 61 7.70 9.04 -39.62
C ILE A 61 8.69 8.46 -38.60
N THR A 62 9.98 8.75 -38.74
CA THR A 62 11.03 8.11 -37.92
C THR A 62 11.20 8.77 -36.55
N LEU A 63 11.01 10.08 -36.44
CA LEU A 63 11.19 10.81 -35.19
C LEU A 63 10.20 10.37 -34.10
N PRO A 64 8.89 10.20 -34.38
CA PRO A 64 7.95 9.73 -33.37
C PRO A 64 8.23 8.31 -32.89
N ILE A 65 8.59 7.40 -33.81
CA ILE A 65 8.96 6.01 -33.48
C ILE A 65 10.19 6.01 -32.55
N LEU A 66 11.21 6.80 -32.89
CA LEU A 66 12.43 6.90 -32.08
C LEU A 66 12.15 7.50 -30.70
N THR A 67 11.36 8.58 -30.63
CA THR A 67 10.99 9.18 -29.35
C THR A 67 10.18 8.22 -28.49
N SER A 68 9.30 7.42 -29.08
CA SER A 68 8.50 6.48 -28.31
C SER A 68 9.35 5.33 -27.75
N LEU A 69 10.24 4.79 -28.58
CA LEU A 69 11.20 3.76 -28.15
C LEU A 69 12.05 4.22 -26.96
N LEU A 70 12.46 5.50 -26.96
CA LEU A 70 13.22 6.11 -25.86
C LEU A 70 12.38 6.36 -24.60
N MET A 71 11.07 6.62 -24.76
CA MET A 71 10.16 6.88 -23.64
C MET A 71 9.65 5.60 -22.97
N LEU A 72 9.66 4.45 -23.66
CA LEU A 72 9.21 3.18 -23.11
C LEU A 72 9.88 2.79 -21.77
N PRO A 73 11.22 2.77 -21.63
CA PRO A 73 11.84 2.45 -20.34
C PRO A 73 11.46 3.44 -19.24
N LEU A 74 11.36 4.74 -19.55
CA LEU A 74 10.94 5.77 -18.58
C LEU A 74 9.51 5.54 -18.10
N ILE A 75 8.61 5.14 -18.98
CA ILE A 75 7.21 4.84 -18.64
C ILE A 75 7.13 3.58 -17.77
N LEU A 76 7.91 2.55 -18.08
CA LEU A 76 7.97 1.32 -17.28
C LEU A 76 8.51 1.60 -15.87
N ASP A 77 9.61 2.36 -15.78
CA ASP A 77 10.20 2.78 -14.49
C ASP A 77 9.24 3.68 -13.70
N PHE A 78 8.47 4.54 -14.37
CA PHE A 78 7.45 5.35 -13.72
C PHE A 78 6.33 4.48 -13.10
N PHE A 79 5.81 3.49 -13.83
CA PHE A 79 4.75 2.61 -13.31
C PHE A 79 5.23 1.70 -12.19
N THR A 80 6.46 1.17 -12.27
CA THR A 80 7.05 0.39 -11.18
C THR A 80 7.24 1.27 -9.94
N GLY A 81 7.79 2.48 -10.08
CA GLY A 81 7.91 3.46 -9.01
C GLY A 81 6.57 3.82 -8.36
N LEU A 82 5.52 4.03 -9.17
CA LEU A 82 4.17 4.29 -8.68
C LEU A 82 3.62 3.12 -7.84
N SER A 83 3.90 1.88 -8.24
CA SER A 83 3.46 0.69 -7.49
C SER A 83 4.11 0.59 -6.11
N VAL A 84 5.42 0.91 -6.02
CA VAL A 84 6.15 0.94 -4.75
C VAL A 84 5.58 2.02 -3.83
N LEU A 85 5.28 3.20 -4.37
CA LEU A 85 4.66 4.30 -3.63
C LEU A 85 3.27 3.92 -3.11
N GLN A 86 2.43 3.27 -3.93
CA GLN A 86 1.11 2.78 -3.52
C GLN A 86 1.22 1.76 -2.38
N ASN A 87 2.18 0.83 -2.46
CA ASN A 87 2.42 -0.15 -1.39
C ASN A 87 2.89 0.50 -0.09
N LYS A 88 3.79 1.48 -0.17
CA LYS A 88 4.23 2.26 1.00
C LYS A 88 3.08 3.06 1.60
N GLN A 89 2.28 3.72 0.76
CA GLN A 89 1.11 4.47 1.21
C GLN A 89 0.11 3.55 1.92
N LYS A 90 -0.16 2.36 1.38
CA LYS A 90 -1.04 1.38 2.01
C LYS A 90 -0.53 0.97 3.40
N ARG A 91 0.76 0.61 3.52
CA ARG A 91 1.37 0.26 4.82
C ARG A 91 1.24 1.40 5.84
N LEU A 92 1.51 2.64 5.42
CA LEU A 92 1.36 3.81 6.30
C LEU A 92 -0.10 4.01 6.74
N VAL A 93 -1.07 3.83 5.84
CA VAL A 93 -2.49 3.91 6.18
C VAL A 93 -2.87 2.81 7.19
N ASP A 94 -2.39 1.59 6.99
CA ASP A 94 -2.64 0.47 7.90
C ASP A 94 -2.03 0.74 9.29
N GLU A 95 -0.80 1.26 9.35
CA GLU A 95 -0.14 1.68 10.60
C GLU A 95 -0.90 2.81 11.30
N ILE A 96 -1.35 3.83 10.57
CA ILE A 96 -2.17 4.92 11.12
C ILE A 96 -3.47 4.37 11.70
N ASN A 97 -4.13 3.46 10.99
CA ASN A 97 -5.36 2.83 11.46
C ASN A 97 -5.12 1.98 12.71
N TYR A 98 -4.01 1.25 12.76
CA TYR A 98 -3.59 0.50 13.94
C TYR A 98 -3.37 1.42 15.14
N LEU A 99 -2.61 2.51 14.97
CA LEU A 99 -2.36 3.49 16.03
C LEU A 99 -3.64 4.19 16.50
N LYS A 100 -4.53 4.58 15.58
CA LYS A 100 -5.85 5.14 15.92
C LYS A 100 -6.68 4.15 16.73
N ASN A 101 -6.61 2.87 16.41
CA ASN A 101 -7.34 1.83 17.13
C ASN A 101 -6.76 1.63 18.54
N ILE A 102 -5.44 1.61 18.68
CA ILE A 102 -4.78 1.63 20.00
C ILE A 102 -5.25 2.84 20.80
N GLN A 103 -5.24 4.04 20.21
CA GLN A 103 -5.65 5.26 20.91
C GLN A 103 -7.10 5.17 21.40
N LYS A 104 -8.03 4.70 20.58
CA LYS A 104 -9.44 4.49 20.98
C LYS A 104 -9.62 3.46 22.10
N ARG A 105 -8.74 2.46 22.14
CA ARG A 105 -8.77 1.38 23.16
C ARG A 105 -7.95 1.72 24.40
N THR A 106 -7.20 2.82 24.37
CA THR A 106 -6.43 3.31 25.52
C THR A 106 -7.37 4.10 26.43
N PHE A 107 -7.37 3.77 27.72
CA PHE A 107 -8.15 4.47 28.73
C PHE A 107 -7.39 4.53 30.04
N TYR A 108 -7.64 5.58 30.82
CA TYR A 108 -7.20 5.64 32.21
C TYR A 108 -8.22 4.93 33.09
N GLY A 109 -7.75 4.10 34.01
CA GLY A 109 -8.65 3.31 34.85
C GLY A 109 -7.94 2.58 35.98
N GLU A 110 -8.70 1.68 36.59
CA GLU A 110 -8.26 0.79 37.66
C GLU A 110 -8.64 -0.64 37.29
N ILE A 111 -7.70 -1.57 37.42
CA ILE A 111 -7.91 -3.02 37.30
C ILE A 111 -7.82 -3.65 38.69
N HIS A 112 -8.87 -4.37 39.07
CA HIS A 112 -8.89 -5.19 40.28
C HIS A 112 -8.52 -6.63 39.95
N LEU A 113 -7.49 -7.16 40.59
CA LEU A 113 -7.00 -8.52 40.38
C LEU A 113 -7.66 -9.51 41.33
N ILE A 114 -7.66 -10.79 40.95
CA ILE A 114 -8.13 -11.89 41.81
C ILE A 114 -7.35 -12.00 43.13
N THR A 115 -6.13 -11.45 43.18
CA THR A 115 -5.30 -11.36 44.39
C THR A 115 -5.82 -10.33 45.39
N GLY A 116 -6.78 -9.48 45.00
CA GLY A 116 -7.25 -8.34 45.78
C GLY A 116 -6.46 -7.05 45.52
N GLU A 117 -5.39 -7.12 44.73
CA GLU A 117 -4.60 -5.95 44.36
C GLU A 117 -5.36 -5.04 43.38
N LYS A 118 -5.11 -3.73 43.52
CA LYS A 118 -5.70 -2.68 42.71
C LYS A 118 -4.58 -1.98 41.95
N VAL A 119 -4.67 -1.97 40.61
CA VAL A 119 -3.68 -1.35 39.75
C VAL A 119 -4.34 -0.19 39.01
N GLU A 120 -3.88 1.03 39.29
CA GLU A 120 -4.29 2.22 38.55
C GLU A 120 -3.27 2.53 37.45
N GLY A 121 -3.75 2.92 36.27
CA GLY A 121 -2.85 3.18 35.15
C GLY A 121 -3.55 3.49 33.84
N VAL A 122 -2.72 3.62 32.80
CA VAL A 122 -3.17 3.80 31.42
C VAL A 122 -3.20 2.44 30.73
N PHE A 123 -4.39 1.89 30.56
CA PHE A 123 -4.58 0.56 30.01
C PHE A 123 -5.01 0.61 28.55
N ILE A 124 -4.58 -0.38 27.78
CA ILE A 124 -5.06 -0.67 26.44
C ILE A 124 -5.99 -1.87 26.56
N LYS A 125 -7.28 -1.67 26.29
CA LYS A 125 -8.29 -2.74 26.25
C LYS A 125 -7.87 -3.79 25.21
N PRO A 126 -8.03 -5.11 25.42
CA PRO A 126 -7.68 -6.15 24.44
C PRO A 126 -8.45 -6.06 23.11
N PHE A 127 -7.92 -6.71 22.07
CA PHE A 127 -8.51 -6.72 20.72
C PHE A 127 -9.53 -7.86 20.62
N PHE A 128 -9.12 -9.04 21.04
CA PHE A 128 -9.97 -10.22 21.20
C PHE A 128 -10.17 -10.52 22.69
N ASP A 129 -11.24 -11.22 23.03
CA ASP A 129 -11.50 -11.59 24.43
C ASP A 129 -10.42 -12.49 25.07
N SER A 130 -9.59 -13.12 24.25
CA SER A 130 -8.44 -13.93 24.66
C SER A 130 -7.20 -13.13 25.03
N ASP A 131 -7.13 -11.86 24.61
CA ASP A 131 -5.93 -11.05 24.80
C ASP A 131 -5.91 -10.38 26.19
N PRO A 132 -4.73 -10.08 26.74
CA PRO A 132 -4.62 -9.35 28.00
C PRO A 132 -4.91 -7.85 27.81
N TYR A 133 -5.31 -7.21 28.91
CA TYR A 133 -5.19 -5.76 29.06
C TYR A 133 -3.72 -5.40 29.22
N PHE A 134 -3.25 -4.39 28.49
CA PHE A 134 -1.86 -3.95 28.57
C PHE A 134 -1.75 -2.61 29.31
N ASP A 135 -0.96 -2.56 30.37
CA ASP A 135 -0.60 -1.32 31.04
C ASP A 135 0.57 -0.65 30.34
N LYS A 136 0.31 0.55 29.80
CA LYS A 136 1.27 1.32 29.03
C LYS A 136 2.39 1.91 29.89
N GLN A 137 2.13 2.23 31.15
CA GLN A 137 3.11 2.83 32.05
C GLN A 137 4.07 1.77 32.59
N ASN A 138 3.51 0.66 33.10
CA ASN A 138 4.30 -0.39 33.74
C ASN A 138 4.72 -1.52 32.77
N ARG A 139 4.31 -1.45 31.50
CA ARG A 139 4.57 -2.46 30.47
C ARG A 139 4.18 -3.88 30.91
N THR A 140 3.05 -4.00 31.59
CA THR A 140 2.59 -5.24 32.23
C THR A 140 1.29 -5.71 31.59
N GLU A 141 1.15 -7.02 31.42
CA GLU A 141 -0.01 -7.67 30.84
C GLU A 141 -0.92 -8.28 31.92
N TYR A 142 -2.21 -7.96 31.85
CA TYR A 142 -3.24 -8.45 32.77
C TYR A 142 -4.25 -9.30 32.01
N PHE A 143 -4.22 -10.61 32.22
CA PHE A 143 -5.11 -11.56 31.57
C PHE A 143 -6.50 -11.54 32.20
N LYS A 144 -7.54 -11.68 31.37
CA LYS A 144 -8.96 -11.53 31.76
C LYS A 144 -9.40 -12.49 32.87
N ASP A 145 -8.84 -13.69 32.92
CA ASP A 145 -9.07 -14.69 33.97
C ASP A 145 -8.57 -14.27 35.36
N LYS A 146 -7.61 -13.33 35.40
CA LYS A 146 -7.02 -12.79 36.63
C LYS A 146 -7.63 -11.45 37.05
N ILE A 147 -8.63 -10.95 36.31
CA ILE A 147 -9.26 -9.65 36.54
C ILE A 147 -10.66 -9.86 37.09
N ILE A 148 -10.94 -9.30 38.28
CA ILE A 148 -12.28 -9.26 38.86
C ILE A 148 -13.11 -8.17 38.20
N SER A 149 -12.53 -6.98 38.01
CA SER A 149 -13.25 -5.86 37.40
C SER A 149 -12.30 -4.82 36.81
N VAL A 150 -12.76 -4.14 35.76
CA VAL A 150 -12.08 -3.00 35.15
C VAL A 150 -12.98 -1.78 35.28
N LYS A 151 -12.48 -0.72 35.92
CA LYS A 151 -13.20 0.54 36.08
C LYS A 151 -12.49 1.62 35.28
N LYS A 152 -13.21 2.25 34.35
CA LYS A 152 -12.72 3.45 33.68
C LYS A 152 -12.86 4.64 34.62
N ILE A 153 -11.81 5.43 34.75
CA ILE A 153 -11.82 6.66 35.54
C ILE A 153 -11.87 7.80 34.53
N ASP A 154 -13.03 8.47 34.42
CA ASP A 154 -13.24 9.55 33.46
C ASP A 154 -12.54 10.87 33.87
N ASN A 155 -11.89 10.91 35.03
CA ASN A 155 -11.14 12.07 35.54
C ASN A 155 -9.71 12.15 35.01
N TYR A 156 -9.55 12.10 33.68
CA TYR A 156 -8.31 12.58 33.05
C TYR A 156 -8.55 14.01 32.56
N GLU A 157 -8.75 14.95 33.50
CA GLU A 157 -8.60 16.37 33.21
C GLU A 157 -7.15 16.80 33.44
N LYS A 158 -6.53 17.25 32.34
CA LYS A 158 -5.21 17.88 32.13
C LYS A 158 -4.04 16.96 31.80
#